data_AF-A0A8K0L6R5-F1
#
_entry.id   AF-A0A8K0L6R5-F1
#
_cell.length_a   1.000
_cell.length_b   1.000
_cell.length_c   1.000
_cell.angle_alpha   90.00
_cell.angle_beta   90.00
_cell.angle_gamma   90.00
#
_symmetry.space_group_name_H-M   'P 1'
#
loop_
_entity.id
_entity.type
_entity.pdbx_description
1 polymer ?
#
loop_
_entity_poly.entity_id
_entity_poly.type
_entity_poly.pdbx_seq_one_letter_code
_entity_poly.pdbx_strand_id
1 'polypeptide(L)'
;MPPRSRYTVEQSQIDRIVTHRPCPDDQKRSEYLICWKSQDDAYPPLSWHGLEELGGVLHLVQQHVEQHKASERTRNLTPSLDSLAGSKRKRFVNQLLTPETGLSPGPDADHINGSAHRKKSLGKNDPRVFNCFLRRKEGLLVAVPATTKPALDVRKLPTLEMREQVTVTDLKDAEHAIRRRYVSRLQLLQPPVRFENIVDRETPSLSFNFIDDYVFREGVAKQGLVMGCQQCRPNMGANRGCEYTKKCDCLEFAAPDLDKLSEEQQAEYKRQIDNNEIPTTAGLAKRFPYFNAGGRAGCLVDFYLLQRHVIYECNAACKCGPICKNRNVQHGRRVELEVFKTSNGRGFGLRCRQPLQRGQFIDTYLGEVITDAEADKREAQSGKGKASYLFALDKFTGDKIGPGEEITQEKTFVVDGQFMGGPTRFINHCCQPNVQIHTVSYNKYDYFVYDLAFFACDDIPAGQELTFDYMDGGDAALAKDGDMSMTDRAMDDGKSKVECKCGAKKCRGYLWM
;
A
#
# COMPACT_ATOMS: atom_id res chain seq x y z
N MET A 1 20.62 -14.56 -29.18
CA MET A 1 21.14 -13.18 -29.25
C MET A 1 20.29 -12.31 -28.33
N PRO A 2 20.85 -11.61 -27.33
CA PRO A 2 20.04 -10.67 -26.55
C PRO A 2 19.91 -9.34 -27.32
N PRO A 3 18.71 -8.73 -27.42
CA PRO A 3 18.60 -7.42 -28.05
C PRO A 3 19.16 -6.34 -27.11
N ARG A 4 20.24 -5.72 -27.59
CA ARG A 4 20.77 -4.35 -27.40
C ARG A 4 20.09 -3.48 -26.34
N SER A 5 20.90 -3.01 -25.39
CA SER A 5 20.71 -1.86 -24.48
C SER A 5 19.52 -0.96 -24.82
N ARG A 6 18.39 -1.13 -24.11
CA ARG A 6 17.23 -0.26 -24.24
C ARG A 6 17.44 1.01 -23.44
N TYR A 7 17.39 2.13 -24.14
CA TYR A 7 17.31 3.43 -23.48
C TYR A 7 15.95 3.54 -22.79
N THR A 8 15.90 4.18 -21.63
CA THR A 8 14.67 4.34 -20.84
C THR A 8 14.31 5.81 -20.67
N VAL A 9 13.04 6.08 -20.37
CA VAL A 9 12.58 7.42 -20.04
C VAL A 9 12.71 7.65 -18.53
N GLU A 10 13.21 8.83 -18.15
CA GLU A 10 13.35 9.23 -16.76
C GLU A 10 12.07 9.91 -16.24
N GLN A 11 11.55 9.45 -15.10
CA GLN A 11 10.32 9.99 -14.51
C GLN A 11 10.39 11.51 -14.27
N SER A 12 11.55 12.03 -13.85
CA SER A 12 11.73 13.44 -13.49
C SER A 12 11.43 14.39 -14.66
N GLN A 13 11.56 13.91 -15.90
CA GLN A 13 11.38 14.65 -17.15
C GLN A 13 9.97 14.50 -17.74
N ILE A 14 9.15 13.58 -17.22
CA ILE A 14 7.79 13.35 -17.72
C ILE A 14 6.83 14.29 -16.98
N ASP A 15 5.97 14.97 -17.75
CA ASP A 15 4.82 15.69 -17.23
C ASP A 15 3.64 14.71 -17.04
N ARG A 16 3.19 14.08 -18.13
CA ARG A 16 2.09 13.10 -18.12
C ARG A 16 2.06 12.21 -19.35
N ILE A 17 1.27 11.13 -19.27
CA ILE A 17 0.82 10.37 -20.44
C ILE A 17 -0.44 11.05 -20.98
N VAL A 18 -0.46 11.37 -22.27
CA VAL A 18 -1.56 12.09 -22.93
C VAL A 18 -2.60 11.12 -23.48
N THR A 19 -2.15 10.08 -24.17
CA THR A 19 -3.02 9.10 -24.82
C THR A 19 -2.24 7.80 -25.11
N HIS A 20 -2.93 6.79 -25.62
CA HIS A 20 -2.36 5.51 -26.04
C HIS A 20 -2.94 5.06 -27.38
N ARG A 21 -2.25 4.14 -28.06
CA ARG A 21 -2.68 3.56 -29.34
C ARG A 21 -2.07 2.16 -29.54
N PRO A 22 -2.53 1.37 -30.54
CA PRO A 22 -1.82 0.18 -30.97
C PRO A 22 -0.48 0.57 -31.60
N CYS A 23 0.58 -0.18 -31.32
CA CYS A 23 1.88 0.02 -31.96
C CYS A 23 1.71 -0.17 -33.48
N PRO A 24 2.20 0.78 -34.31
CA PRO A 24 2.05 0.70 -35.77
C PRO A 24 2.66 -0.57 -36.38
N ASP A 25 3.72 -1.11 -35.77
CA ASP A 25 4.43 -2.29 -36.26
C ASP A 25 3.90 -3.61 -35.67
N ASP A 26 3.23 -3.57 -34.53
CA ASP A 26 2.67 -4.74 -33.84
C ASP A 26 1.39 -4.37 -33.09
N GLN A 27 0.24 -4.64 -33.71
CA GLN A 27 -1.07 -4.31 -33.13
C GLN A 27 -1.36 -5.02 -31.80
N LYS A 28 -0.56 -6.02 -31.39
CA LYS A 28 -0.68 -6.66 -30.07
C LYS A 28 0.02 -5.88 -28.96
N ARG A 29 0.80 -4.85 -29.32
CA ARG A 29 1.52 -3.99 -28.40
C ARG A 29 0.88 -2.60 -28.37
N SER A 30 1.00 -1.93 -27.24
CA SER A 30 0.55 -0.56 -27.05
C SER A 30 1.72 0.43 -27.02
N GLU A 31 1.46 1.63 -27.54
CA GLU A 31 2.32 2.80 -27.42
C GLU A 31 1.61 3.91 -26.67
N TYR A 32 2.37 4.75 -25.99
CA TYR A 32 1.90 5.84 -25.16
C TYR A 32 2.53 7.15 -25.61
N LEU A 33 1.69 8.17 -25.80
CA LEU A 33 2.15 9.52 -26.10
C LEU A 33 2.49 10.22 -24.79
N ILE A 34 3.76 10.55 -24.62
CA ILE A 34 4.28 11.22 -23.42
C ILE A 34 4.42 12.70 -23.69
N CYS A 35 3.95 13.48 -22.72
CA CYS A 35 4.25 14.89 -22.57
C CYS A 35 5.46 15.04 -21.65
N TRP A 36 6.51 15.70 -22.15
CA TRP A 36 7.70 15.99 -21.36
C TRP A 36 7.55 17.35 -20.71
N LYS A 37 8.20 17.54 -19.57
CA LYS A 37 8.27 18.84 -18.91
C LYS A 37 8.91 19.88 -19.84
N SER A 38 8.31 21.05 -19.87
CA SER A 38 8.68 22.16 -20.74
C SER A 38 8.44 23.48 -20.03
N GLN A 39 9.10 24.53 -20.49
CA GLN A 39 8.74 25.91 -20.13
C GLN A 39 7.59 26.45 -21.00
N ASP A 40 7.38 25.83 -22.17
CA ASP A 40 6.24 26.13 -23.05
C ASP A 40 5.11 25.14 -22.77
N ASP A 41 4.05 25.64 -22.13
CA ASP A 41 2.87 24.86 -21.76
C ASP A 41 1.97 24.53 -22.95
N ALA A 42 2.04 25.30 -24.04
CA ALA A 42 1.22 25.08 -25.23
C ALA A 42 1.88 24.06 -26.19
N TYR A 43 3.20 24.13 -26.32
CA TYR A 43 3.99 23.28 -27.22
C TYR A 43 5.11 22.53 -26.51
N PRO A 44 4.80 21.75 -25.44
CA PRO A 44 5.81 20.93 -24.81
C PRO A 44 6.35 19.88 -25.78
N PRO A 45 7.58 19.38 -25.58
CA PRO A 45 8.07 18.20 -26.28
C PRO A 45 7.11 17.02 -26.09
N LEU A 46 6.83 16.27 -27.16
CA LEU A 46 5.97 15.10 -27.14
C LEU A 46 6.63 13.93 -27.88
N SER A 47 6.43 12.71 -27.40
CA SER A 47 6.89 11.51 -28.13
C SER A 47 6.14 10.24 -27.78
N TRP A 48 5.99 9.37 -28.78
CA TRP A 48 5.41 8.04 -28.64
C TRP A 48 6.44 7.04 -28.14
N HIS A 49 6.10 6.26 -27.13
CA HIS A 49 6.97 5.25 -26.52
C HIS A 49 6.25 3.93 -26.31
N GLY A 50 6.94 2.83 -26.54
CA GLY A 50 6.47 1.49 -26.15
C GLY A 50 6.82 1.15 -24.70
N LEU A 51 6.15 0.16 -24.13
CA LEU A 51 6.33 -0.28 -22.73
C LEU A 51 7.77 -0.61 -22.32
N GLU A 52 8.62 -0.93 -23.29
CA GLU A 52 9.99 -1.35 -23.07
C GLU A 52 10.91 -0.17 -22.72
N GLU A 53 10.61 1.02 -23.22
CA GLU A 53 11.28 2.27 -22.86
C GLU A 53 10.68 2.88 -21.58
N LEU A 54 9.43 2.50 -21.28
CA LEU A 54 8.66 2.95 -20.11
C LEU A 54 8.81 2.05 -18.88
N GLY A 55 9.70 1.06 -18.93
CA GLY A 55 9.90 0.11 -17.83
C GLY A 55 10.14 0.76 -16.46
N GLY A 56 10.86 1.88 -16.43
CA GLY A 56 11.14 2.67 -15.22
C GLY A 56 9.97 3.52 -14.72
N VAL A 57 8.93 3.71 -15.54
CA VAL A 57 7.79 4.60 -15.28
C VAL A 57 6.43 3.91 -15.49
N LEU A 58 6.40 2.57 -15.36
CA LEU A 58 5.18 1.78 -15.55
C LEU A 58 4.04 2.16 -14.59
N HIS A 59 4.33 2.79 -13.45
CA HIS A 59 3.29 3.32 -12.56
C HIS A 59 2.47 4.44 -13.19
N LEU A 60 3.09 5.28 -14.04
CA LEU A 60 2.36 6.29 -14.82
C LEU A 60 1.47 5.64 -15.88
N VAL A 61 1.96 4.57 -16.51
CA VAL A 61 1.18 3.77 -17.46
C VAL A 61 -0.01 3.13 -16.75
N GLN A 62 0.19 2.56 -15.57
CA GLN A 62 -0.88 1.99 -14.76
C GLN A 62 -1.96 3.02 -14.42
N GLN A 63 -1.55 4.19 -13.91
CA GLN A 63 -2.49 5.27 -13.57
C GLN A 63 -3.31 5.69 -14.80
N HIS A 64 -2.68 5.85 -15.96
CA HIS A 64 -3.34 6.19 -17.21
C HIS A 64 -4.36 5.11 -17.65
N VAL A 65 -3.97 3.84 -17.59
CA VAL A 65 -4.85 2.71 -17.92
C VAL A 65 -6.06 2.63 -16.99
N GLU A 66 -5.87 2.86 -15.70
CA GLU A 66 -6.94 2.86 -14.69
C GLU A 66 -7.92 4.02 -14.91
N GLN A 67 -7.42 5.23 -15.18
CA GLN A 67 -8.23 6.39 -15.51
C GLN A 67 -9.07 6.16 -16.78
N HIS A 68 -8.45 5.56 -17.81
CA HIS A 68 -9.16 5.20 -19.03
C HIS A 68 -10.31 4.22 -18.75
N LYS A 69 -10.03 3.11 -18.04
CA LYS A 69 -11.06 2.13 -17.67
C LYS A 69 -12.19 2.72 -16.82
N ALA A 70 -11.86 3.62 -15.90
CA ALA A 70 -12.87 4.31 -15.10
C ALA A 70 -13.78 5.19 -15.99
N SER A 71 -13.19 5.93 -16.93
CA SER A 71 -13.95 6.77 -17.87
C SER A 71 -14.89 5.97 -18.78
N GLU A 72 -14.44 4.80 -19.26
CA GLU A 72 -15.24 3.88 -20.08
C GLU A 72 -16.42 3.29 -19.29
N ARG A 73 -16.20 2.93 -18.01
CA ARG A 73 -17.28 2.47 -17.12
C ARG A 73 -18.36 3.56 -16.95
N THR A 74 -17.96 4.81 -16.73
CA THR A 74 -18.91 5.93 -16.58
C THR A 74 -19.72 6.16 -17.86
N ARG A 75 -19.09 6.13 -19.04
CA ARG A 75 -19.78 6.28 -20.34
C ARG A 75 -20.82 5.20 -20.58
N ASN A 76 -20.53 3.96 -20.21
CA ASN A 76 -21.44 2.83 -20.39
C ASN A 76 -22.63 2.84 -19.42
N LEU A 77 -22.51 3.54 -18.28
CA LEU A 77 -23.58 3.67 -17.28
C LEU A 77 -24.52 4.87 -17.55
N THR A 78 -24.10 5.84 -18.34
CA THR A 78 -24.97 6.95 -18.80
C THR A 78 -25.73 6.54 -20.05
N PRO A 79 -27.07 6.43 -20.04
CA PRO A 79 -27.83 6.26 -21.27
C PRO A 79 -27.59 7.46 -22.17
N SER A 80 -27.21 7.24 -23.43
CA SER A 80 -27.16 8.32 -24.41
C SER A 80 -28.56 8.95 -24.55
N LEU A 81 -28.64 10.28 -24.36
CA LEU A 81 -29.83 11.09 -24.62
C LEU A 81 -30.33 10.98 -26.07
N ASP A 82 -29.52 10.44 -26.99
CA ASP A 82 -29.90 10.22 -28.40
C ASP A 82 -30.79 8.98 -28.60
N SER A 83 -31.00 8.15 -27.56
CA SER A 83 -31.83 6.94 -27.66
C SER A 83 -33.34 7.18 -27.45
N LEU A 84 -33.76 8.42 -27.20
CA LEU A 84 -35.18 8.80 -27.04
C LEU A 84 -35.80 9.57 -28.23
N ALA A 85 -35.04 9.80 -29.31
CA ALA A 85 -35.55 10.51 -30.49
C ALA A 85 -35.28 9.72 -31.78
N GLY A 86 -36.03 8.62 -32.01
CA GLY A 86 -35.83 7.84 -33.22
C GLY A 86 -36.79 6.68 -33.45
N SER A 87 -38.08 6.82 -33.10
CA SER A 87 -39.08 5.82 -33.49
C SER A 87 -40.01 6.37 -34.57
N LYS A 88 -40.11 5.60 -35.67
CA LYS A 88 -41.00 5.68 -36.85
C LYS A 88 -40.45 6.42 -38.09
N ARG A 89 -40.00 5.64 -39.09
CA ARG A 89 -40.84 5.20 -40.23
C ARG A 89 -40.09 4.26 -41.19
N LYS A 90 -40.66 3.08 -41.38
CA LYS A 90 -40.39 2.14 -42.49
C LYS A 90 -40.61 2.83 -43.85
N ARG A 91 -39.68 2.67 -44.79
CA ARG A 91 -39.99 2.60 -46.23
C ARG A 91 -39.12 1.55 -46.91
N PHE A 92 -39.76 0.91 -47.87
CA PHE A 92 -39.43 -0.34 -48.53
C PHE A 92 -38.22 -0.27 -49.46
N VAL A 93 -37.54 -1.41 -49.57
CA VAL A 93 -36.52 -1.74 -50.57
C VAL A 93 -37.21 -2.04 -51.91
N ASN A 94 -36.71 -1.49 -53.01
CA ASN A 94 -36.88 -2.09 -54.34
C ASN A 94 -35.52 -2.16 -55.03
N GLN A 95 -35.23 -3.37 -55.52
CA GLN A 95 -34.07 -3.76 -56.32
C GLN A 95 -34.17 -3.18 -57.74
N LEU A 96 -33.02 -2.91 -58.39
CA LEU A 96 -32.77 -3.23 -59.81
C LEU A 96 -31.30 -2.97 -60.20
N LEU A 97 -30.62 -4.08 -60.52
CA LEU A 97 -29.63 -4.39 -61.57
C LEU A 97 -28.69 -3.31 -62.19
N THR A 98 -27.41 -3.72 -62.27
CA THR A 98 -26.20 -3.33 -63.06
C THR A 98 -26.44 -2.95 -64.55
N PRO A 99 -25.49 -2.33 -65.33
CA PRO A 99 -24.06 -2.70 -65.41
C PRO A 99 -23.00 -1.62 -65.79
N GLU A 100 -21.76 -2.10 -65.85
CA GLU A 100 -20.47 -1.48 -66.19
C GLU A 100 -20.37 -0.80 -67.56
N THR A 101 -19.47 0.18 -67.68
CA THR A 101 -18.55 0.36 -68.84
C THR A 101 -17.36 1.27 -68.45
N GLY A 102 -16.14 0.86 -68.79
CA GLY A 102 -14.90 1.59 -68.51
C GLY A 102 -14.38 2.49 -69.65
N LEU A 103 -13.09 2.85 -69.52
CA LEU A 103 -12.10 3.37 -70.50
C LEU A 103 -11.45 4.72 -70.11
N SER A 104 -10.12 4.69 -69.93
CA SER A 104 -9.13 5.80 -69.98
C SER A 104 -8.82 6.18 -71.46
N PRO A 105 -7.81 7.02 -71.87
CA PRO A 105 -6.74 7.76 -71.14
C PRO A 105 -6.32 9.19 -71.65
N GLY A 106 -5.51 9.91 -70.84
CA GLY A 106 -4.41 10.88 -71.20
C GLY A 106 -4.74 12.24 -71.87
N PRO A 107 -3.79 13.21 -72.02
CA PRO A 107 -2.35 13.19 -71.67
C PRO A 107 -1.73 14.52 -71.10
N ASP A 108 -0.44 14.45 -70.70
CA ASP A 108 0.69 15.44 -70.68
C ASP A 108 0.54 16.84 -69.99
N ALA A 109 1.54 17.48 -69.35
CA ALA A 109 3.00 17.47 -69.54
C ALA A 109 3.80 18.06 -68.33
N ASP A 110 5.05 17.61 -68.22
CA ASP A 110 6.33 18.32 -67.95
C ASP A 110 6.77 18.96 -66.61
N HIS A 111 7.82 18.32 -66.05
CA HIS A 111 9.14 18.80 -65.60
C HIS A 111 9.34 20.08 -64.76
N ILE A 112 10.10 19.96 -63.64
CA ILE A 112 11.48 20.49 -63.45
C ILE A 112 12.09 20.07 -62.07
N ASN A 113 13.42 19.91 -62.11
CA ASN A 113 14.41 19.42 -61.13
C ASN A 113 14.41 19.95 -59.68
N GLY A 114 14.72 19.02 -58.76
CA GLY A 114 15.99 19.05 -57.98
C GLY A 114 16.08 19.89 -56.71
N SER A 115 16.09 19.24 -55.55
CA SER A 115 17.13 19.48 -54.53
C SER A 115 17.16 18.37 -53.48
N ALA A 116 18.36 17.86 -53.24
CA ALA A 116 18.66 16.77 -52.33
C ALA A 116 18.52 17.19 -50.86
N HIS A 117 17.40 16.85 -50.23
CA HIS A 117 17.36 16.70 -48.77
C HIS A 117 17.39 15.22 -48.43
N ARG A 118 18.50 14.77 -47.83
CA ARG A 118 18.63 13.50 -47.12
C ARG A 118 17.46 13.34 -46.14
N LYS A 119 16.38 12.68 -46.56
CA LYS A 119 15.41 12.08 -45.66
C LYS A 119 16.16 11.00 -44.89
N LYS A 120 16.58 11.28 -43.65
CA LYS A 120 16.76 10.21 -42.67
C LYS A 120 15.38 9.58 -42.52
N SER A 121 15.16 8.45 -43.19
CA SER A 121 14.03 7.58 -42.89
C SER A 121 14.07 7.33 -41.39
N LEU A 122 13.03 7.71 -40.65
CA LEU A 122 12.83 7.15 -39.31
C LEU A 122 12.91 5.62 -39.50
N GLY A 123 13.77 4.96 -38.73
CA GLY A 123 13.74 3.50 -38.70
C GLY A 123 12.32 3.08 -38.34
N LYS A 124 11.83 1.95 -38.88
CA LYS A 124 10.47 1.45 -38.59
C LYS A 124 10.14 1.49 -37.08
N ASN A 125 11.15 1.32 -36.22
CA ASN A 125 11.02 1.26 -34.77
C ASN A 125 11.39 2.55 -33.99
N ASP A 126 11.62 3.69 -34.66
CA ASP A 126 12.00 4.92 -33.96
C ASP A 126 10.76 5.64 -33.40
N PRO A 127 10.79 6.09 -32.11
CA PRO A 127 9.73 6.92 -31.53
C PRO A 127 9.31 8.08 -32.44
N ARG A 128 8.00 8.19 -32.69
CA ARG A 128 7.45 9.38 -33.36
C ARG A 128 7.43 10.55 -32.38
N VAL A 129 8.01 11.67 -32.78
CA VAL A 129 8.24 12.85 -31.93
C VAL A 129 7.55 14.10 -32.49
N PHE A 130 7.10 14.99 -31.62
CA PHE A 130 6.54 16.31 -31.96
C PHE A 130 7.16 17.38 -31.07
N ASN A 131 7.35 18.59 -31.60
CA ASN A 131 7.98 19.72 -30.90
C ASN A 131 9.40 19.43 -30.34
N CYS A 132 10.03 18.30 -30.70
CA CYS A 132 11.30 17.87 -30.10
C CYS A 132 12.12 16.90 -30.94
N PHE A 133 13.38 16.68 -30.57
CA PHE A 133 14.15 15.49 -30.94
C PHE A 133 14.59 14.73 -29.70
N LEU A 134 14.60 13.39 -29.80
CA LEU A 134 15.11 12.56 -28.72
C LEU A 134 16.63 12.39 -28.86
N ARG A 135 17.35 12.70 -27.79
CA ARG A 135 18.78 12.44 -27.65
C ARG A 135 18.98 11.28 -26.69
N ARG A 136 19.91 10.39 -27.04
CA ARG A 136 20.35 9.28 -26.21
C ARG A 136 21.54 9.75 -25.36
N LYS A 137 21.42 9.69 -24.04
CA LYS A 137 22.49 10.07 -23.10
C LYS A 137 22.51 9.09 -21.94
N GLU A 138 23.65 8.43 -21.71
CA GLU A 138 23.87 7.58 -20.51
C GLU A 138 22.77 6.53 -20.26
N GLY A 139 22.24 5.90 -21.32
CA GLY A 139 21.16 4.92 -21.21
C GLY A 139 19.74 5.52 -21.04
N LEU A 140 19.61 6.84 -21.09
CA LEU A 140 18.35 7.56 -21.03
C LEU A 140 17.97 8.19 -22.38
N LEU A 141 16.66 8.31 -22.61
CA LEU A 141 16.07 9.15 -23.65
C LEU A 141 15.75 10.52 -23.06
N VAL A 142 16.28 11.57 -23.68
CA VAL A 142 16.05 12.96 -23.29
C VAL A 142 15.41 13.70 -24.45
N ALA A 143 14.24 14.29 -24.24
CA ALA A 143 13.63 15.17 -25.22
C ALA A 143 14.30 16.55 -25.21
N VAL A 144 14.73 17.00 -26.38
CA VAL A 144 15.24 18.34 -26.59
C VAL A 144 14.24 19.09 -27.46
N PRO A 145 13.68 20.23 -27.01
CA PRO A 145 12.73 21.02 -27.78
C PRO A 145 13.27 21.37 -29.17
N ALA A 146 12.39 21.40 -30.16
CA ALA A 146 12.71 21.69 -31.55
C ALA A 146 11.71 22.66 -32.15
N THR A 147 12.20 23.74 -32.77
CA THR A 147 11.39 24.77 -33.43
C THR A 147 11.01 24.42 -34.87
N THR A 148 11.60 23.39 -35.45
CA THR A 148 11.51 23.07 -36.90
C THR A 148 10.65 21.84 -37.23
N LYS A 149 10.04 21.20 -36.22
CA LYS A 149 9.18 20.01 -36.39
C LYS A 149 7.70 20.41 -36.43
N PRO A 150 6.79 19.51 -36.89
CA PRO A 150 5.36 19.78 -36.79
C PRO A 150 4.98 20.17 -35.36
N ALA A 151 4.44 21.38 -35.24
CA ALA A 151 3.99 21.94 -33.98
C ALA A 151 2.65 21.31 -33.60
N LEU A 152 2.62 20.52 -32.52
CA LEU A 152 1.41 19.92 -31.98
C LEU A 152 1.05 20.63 -30.67
N ASP A 153 -0.09 21.31 -30.66
CA ASP A 153 -0.61 22.02 -29.48
C ASP A 153 -1.21 21.02 -28.49
N VAL A 154 -0.57 20.87 -27.32
CA VAL A 154 -0.98 19.87 -26.32
C VAL A 154 -2.39 20.14 -25.77
N ARG A 155 -2.86 21.39 -25.82
CA ARG A 155 -4.20 21.79 -25.35
C ARG A 155 -5.31 21.26 -26.25
N LYS A 156 -4.95 20.88 -27.49
CA LYS A 156 -5.87 20.28 -28.47
C LYS A 156 -5.82 18.75 -28.47
N LEU A 157 -5.03 18.15 -27.58
CA LEU A 157 -4.92 16.71 -27.44
C LEU A 157 -5.84 16.16 -26.35
N PRO A 158 -6.34 14.92 -26.48
CA PRO A 158 -6.17 14.03 -27.65
C PRO A 158 -7.04 14.48 -28.85
N THR A 159 -6.51 14.35 -30.07
CA THR A 159 -7.25 14.60 -31.32
C THR A 159 -8.36 13.56 -31.54
N LEU A 160 -9.28 13.80 -32.48
CA LEU A 160 -10.34 12.83 -32.82
C LEU A 160 -9.75 11.46 -33.20
N GLU A 161 -8.78 11.44 -34.12
CA GLU A 161 -8.06 10.23 -34.54
C GLU A 161 -7.40 9.50 -33.36
N MET A 162 -6.78 10.24 -32.43
CA MET A 162 -6.18 9.63 -31.23
C MET A 162 -7.22 9.00 -30.31
N ARG A 163 -8.43 9.58 -30.21
CA ARG A 163 -9.52 9.00 -29.41
C ARG A 163 -10.07 7.73 -30.05
N GLU A 164 -10.16 7.69 -31.38
CA GLU A 164 -10.56 6.48 -32.11
C GLU A 164 -9.53 5.36 -31.96
N GLN A 165 -8.23 5.69 -31.91
CA GLN A 165 -7.17 4.71 -31.66
C GLN A 165 -7.24 4.12 -30.24
N VAL A 166 -7.60 4.94 -29.25
CA VAL A 166 -7.76 4.49 -27.86
C VAL A 166 -8.82 3.40 -27.74
N THR A 167 -9.98 3.56 -28.38
CA THR A 167 -11.10 2.60 -28.25
C THR A 167 -10.78 1.22 -28.84
N VAL A 168 -9.89 1.15 -29.84
CA VAL A 168 -9.49 -0.10 -30.48
C VAL A 168 -8.21 -0.72 -29.90
N THR A 169 -7.57 -0.07 -28.92
CA THR A 169 -6.30 -0.57 -28.35
C THR A 169 -6.55 -1.68 -27.31
N ASP A 170 -5.98 -2.87 -27.53
CA ASP A 170 -5.92 -3.91 -26.51
C ASP A 170 -4.80 -3.60 -25.51
N LEU A 171 -5.16 -3.39 -24.23
CA LEU A 171 -4.25 -3.02 -23.15
C LEU A 171 -3.67 -4.24 -22.40
N LYS A 172 -3.89 -5.46 -22.88
CA LYS A 172 -3.35 -6.68 -22.24
C LYS A 172 -1.84 -6.61 -22.05
N ASP A 173 -1.08 -6.10 -23.01
CA ASP A 173 0.38 -6.06 -22.91
C ASP A 173 0.85 -5.19 -21.74
N ALA A 174 0.19 -4.05 -21.53
CA ALA A 174 0.40 -3.16 -20.41
C ALA A 174 0.02 -3.80 -19.08
N GLU A 175 -1.16 -4.44 -19.00
CA GLU A 175 -1.59 -5.20 -17.81
C GLU A 175 -0.56 -6.28 -17.42
N HIS A 176 -0.02 -7.01 -18.41
CA HIS A 176 1.02 -8.03 -18.18
C HIS A 176 2.36 -7.41 -17.76
N ALA A 177 2.75 -6.26 -18.34
CA ALA A 177 3.97 -5.56 -17.94
C ALA A 177 3.88 -5.05 -16.49
N ILE A 178 2.74 -4.44 -16.14
CA ILE A 178 2.44 -3.96 -14.78
C ILE A 178 2.47 -5.11 -13.78
N ARG A 179 1.76 -6.20 -14.08
CA ARG A 179 1.72 -7.40 -13.21
C ARG A 179 3.10 -8.02 -13.02
N ARG A 180 3.87 -8.20 -14.08
CA ARG A 180 5.25 -8.72 -13.98
C ARG A 180 6.12 -7.83 -13.11
N ARG A 181 6.02 -6.50 -13.26
CA ARG A 181 6.77 -5.56 -12.42
C ARG A 181 6.34 -5.66 -10.96
N TYR A 182 5.05 -5.73 -10.67
CA TYR A 182 4.55 -5.88 -9.30
C TYR A 182 5.05 -7.18 -8.65
N VAL A 183 4.91 -8.32 -9.33
CA VAL A 183 5.40 -9.63 -8.86
C VAL A 183 6.91 -9.59 -8.60
N SER A 184 7.70 -8.97 -9.49
CA SER A 184 9.15 -8.85 -9.28
C SER A 184 9.52 -8.09 -8.00
N ARG A 185 8.69 -7.14 -7.56
CA ARG A 185 8.94 -6.38 -6.32
C ARG A 185 8.61 -7.20 -5.08
N LEU A 186 7.53 -7.97 -5.12
CA LEU A 186 7.17 -8.88 -4.02
C LEU A 186 8.23 -9.97 -3.79
N GLN A 187 8.94 -10.39 -4.85
CA GLN A 187 10.03 -11.36 -4.76
C GLN A 187 11.27 -10.83 -4.04
N LEU A 188 11.42 -9.50 -3.88
CA LEU A 188 12.54 -8.90 -3.17
C LEU A 188 12.35 -8.91 -1.65
N LEU A 189 11.11 -9.07 -1.18
CA LEU A 189 10.78 -9.11 0.25
C LEU A 189 11.29 -10.41 0.88
N GLN A 190 11.52 -10.40 2.20
CA GLN A 190 12.01 -11.55 2.94
C GLN A 190 11.05 -11.98 4.04
N PRO A 191 10.53 -13.23 4.01
CA PRO A 191 10.48 -14.18 2.88
C PRO A 191 9.73 -13.62 1.65
N PRO A 192 9.96 -14.12 0.42
CA PRO A 192 9.23 -13.63 -0.76
C PRO A 192 7.71 -13.71 -0.61
N VAL A 193 7.01 -12.67 -1.06
CA VAL A 193 5.54 -12.63 -1.04
C VAL A 193 5.01 -13.05 -2.41
N ARG A 194 3.94 -13.86 -2.42
CA ARG A 194 3.31 -14.29 -3.67
C ARG A 194 2.14 -13.38 -4.04
N PHE A 195 1.75 -13.44 -5.31
CA PHE A 195 0.59 -12.73 -5.83
C PHE A 195 -0.28 -13.67 -6.65
N GLU A 196 -1.58 -13.67 -6.37
CA GLU A 196 -2.57 -14.41 -7.14
C GLU A 196 -3.79 -13.54 -7.44
N ASN A 197 -4.25 -13.53 -8.70
CA ASN A 197 -5.52 -12.93 -9.05
C ASN A 197 -6.21 -13.81 -10.09
N ILE A 198 -7.21 -14.56 -9.63
CA ILE A 198 -8.09 -15.41 -10.45
C ILE A 198 -9.48 -14.78 -10.66
N VAL A 199 -9.71 -13.58 -10.13
CA VAL A 199 -11.02 -12.91 -10.15
C VAL A 199 -11.12 -11.92 -11.30
N ASP A 200 -10.08 -11.12 -11.51
CA ASP A 200 -10.05 -10.10 -12.55
C ASP A 200 -8.61 -9.83 -13.07
N ARG A 201 -8.45 -8.74 -13.82
CA ARG A 201 -7.14 -8.32 -14.38
C ARG A 201 -6.44 -7.23 -13.57
N GLU A 202 -6.99 -6.85 -12.43
CA GLU A 202 -6.39 -5.80 -11.61
C GLU A 202 -5.05 -6.25 -11.02
N THR A 203 -4.19 -5.27 -10.77
CA THR A 203 -2.90 -5.42 -10.11
C THR A 203 -2.78 -4.25 -9.12
N PRO A 204 -2.27 -4.45 -7.90
CA PRO A 204 -2.06 -3.34 -6.98
C PRO A 204 -1.15 -2.24 -7.56
N SER A 205 -1.23 -1.04 -7.00
CA SER A 205 -0.50 0.12 -7.52
C SER A 205 1.01 -0.10 -7.49
N LEU A 206 1.67 0.16 -8.63
CA LEU A 206 3.13 0.24 -8.73
C LEU A 206 3.69 1.51 -8.07
N SER A 207 2.88 2.50 -7.75
CA SER A 207 3.31 3.67 -6.98
C SER A 207 3.49 3.36 -5.49
N PHE A 208 2.96 2.23 -5.00
CA PHE A 208 3.17 1.78 -3.63
C PHE A 208 4.60 1.28 -3.43
N ASN A 209 5.24 1.60 -2.30
CA ASN A 209 6.59 1.18 -1.97
C ASN A 209 6.64 0.20 -0.79
N PHE A 210 7.19 -0.98 -1.02
CA PHE A 210 7.50 -1.88 0.08
C PHE A 210 8.73 -1.40 0.84
N ILE A 211 8.60 -1.34 2.17
CA ILE A 211 9.64 -0.90 3.11
C ILE A 211 9.79 -1.96 4.21
N ASP A 212 10.97 -2.03 4.81
CA ASP A 212 11.30 -3.00 5.87
C ASP A 212 11.30 -2.38 7.28
N ASP A 213 11.16 -1.04 7.38
CA ASP A 213 11.10 -0.29 8.63
C ASP A 213 10.28 1.00 8.41
N TYR A 214 9.87 1.66 9.49
CA TYR A 214 9.16 2.93 9.46
C TYR A 214 9.95 4.03 8.73
N VAL A 215 9.21 4.91 8.03
CA VAL A 215 9.77 6.13 7.44
C VAL A 215 9.28 7.34 8.23
N PHE A 216 10.12 7.89 9.08
CA PHE A 216 9.80 9.07 9.88
C PHE A 216 9.72 10.33 9.00
N ARG A 217 8.67 11.13 9.21
CA ARG A 217 8.46 12.41 8.52
C ARG A 217 8.77 13.59 9.42
N GLU A 218 8.70 14.78 8.82
CA GLU A 218 8.91 16.04 9.52
C GLU A 218 7.98 16.14 10.75
N GLY A 219 8.53 16.62 11.86
CA GLY A 219 7.81 16.70 13.15
C GLY A 219 7.81 15.42 13.97
N VAL A 220 8.36 14.31 13.46
CA VAL A 220 8.46 13.03 14.20
C VAL A 220 9.90 12.76 14.62
N ALA A 221 10.12 12.54 15.91
CA ALA A 221 11.43 12.20 16.46
C ALA A 221 11.32 10.98 17.40
N LYS A 222 12.27 10.05 17.25
CA LYS A 222 12.42 8.91 18.15
C LYS A 222 13.16 9.35 19.42
N GLN A 223 12.82 8.77 20.57
CA GLN A 223 13.54 9.08 21.81
C GLN A 223 14.99 8.57 21.74
N GLY A 224 15.94 9.44 22.06
CA GLY A 224 17.37 9.17 21.90
C GLY A 224 17.97 8.24 22.96
N LEU A 225 17.36 8.18 24.16
CA LEU A 225 17.81 7.30 25.23
C LEU A 225 17.35 5.87 24.97
N VAL A 226 18.28 5.00 24.59
CA VAL A 226 18.02 3.56 24.43
C VAL A 226 18.82 2.79 25.48
N MET A 227 18.12 2.08 26.35
CA MET A 227 18.74 1.17 27.32
C MET A 227 18.36 -0.28 27.03
N GLY A 228 19.31 -1.18 27.24
CA GLY A 228 19.08 -2.62 27.12
C GLY A 228 19.43 -3.36 28.41
N CYS A 229 19.05 -4.64 28.49
CA CYS A 229 19.40 -5.47 29.63
C CYS A 229 20.91 -5.71 29.72
N GLN A 230 21.48 -5.46 30.89
CA GLN A 230 22.94 -5.50 31.12
C GLN A 230 23.40 -6.78 31.81
N GLN A 231 22.50 -7.45 32.55
CA GLN A 231 22.83 -8.66 33.31
C GLN A 231 22.54 -9.95 32.52
N CYS A 232 21.81 -9.85 31.42
CA CYS A 232 21.39 -11.00 30.63
C CYS A 232 22.47 -11.49 29.66
N ARG A 233 22.46 -12.80 29.40
CA ARG A 233 23.28 -13.48 28.39
C ARG A 233 22.37 -14.36 27.50
N PRO A 234 22.82 -14.74 26.29
CA PRO A 234 22.03 -15.62 25.41
C PRO A 234 21.54 -16.90 26.08
N ASN A 235 22.37 -17.46 26.95
CA ASN A 235 22.04 -18.60 27.80
C ASN A 235 22.61 -18.34 29.21
N MET A 236 21.72 -18.26 30.20
CA MET A 236 22.02 -18.10 31.63
C MET A 236 21.81 -19.41 32.40
N GLY A 237 21.74 -20.55 31.69
CA GLY A 237 21.44 -21.88 32.21
C GLY A 237 20.14 -22.44 31.63
N ALA A 238 20.06 -23.78 31.52
CA ALA A 238 18.86 -24.51 31.05
C ALA A 238 18.29 -24.04 29.69
N ASN A 239 19.15 -23.53 28.79
CA ASN A 239 18.75 -22.95 27.51
C ASN A 239 17.73 -21.80 27.65
N ARG A 240 17.90 -20.99 28.70
CA ARG A 240 17.11 -19.79 29.02
C ARG A 240 18.02 -18.58 29.15
N GLY A 241 17.67 -17.49 28.49
CA GLY A 241 18.27 -16.16 28.63
C GLY A 241 17.27 -15.21 29.30
N CYS A 242 16.78 -14.22 28.56
CA CYS A 242 15.86 -13.19 29.08
C CYS A 242 14.51 -13.71 29.58
N GLU A 243 14.21 -15.00 29.40
CA GLU A 243 13.05 -15.69 30.00
C GLU A 243 13.06 -15.65 31.53
N TYR A 244 14.22 -15.42 32.17
CA TYR A 244 14.29 -15.09 33.60
C TYR A 244 13.79 -13.68 33.84
N THR A 245 12.47 -13.51 33.85
CA THR A 245 11.80 -12.19 33.81
C THR A 245 12.19 -11.25 34.96
N LYS A 246 12.49 -11.78 36.15
CA LYS A 246 13.00 -11.00 37.29
C LYS A 246 14.41 -10.42 37.09
N LYS A 247 15.18 -10.91 36.10
CA LYS A 247 16.55 -10.47 35.81
C LYS A 247 16.66 -9.59 34.57
N CYS A 248 15.66 -9.60 33.69
CA CYS A 248 15.73 -8.89 32.42
C CYS A 248 15.22 -7.46 32.57
N ASP A 249 16.12 -6.48 32.49
CA ASP A 249 15.80 -5.04 32.61
C ASP A 249 14.82 -4.53 31.53
N CYS A 250 14.64 -5.27 30.42
CA CYS A 250 13.66 -4.95 29.38
C CYS A 250 12.22 -5.29 29.81
N LEU A 251 12.05 -6.24 30.73
CA LEU A 251 10.73 -6.71 31.19
C LEU A 251 10.27 -6.03 32.48
N GLU A 252 11.03 -5.04 32.97
CA GLU A 252 10.70 -4.26 34.17
C GLU A 252 9.30 -3.62 34.04
N PHE A 253 9.02 -2.99 32.89
CA PHE A 253 7.76 -2.28 32.59
C PHE A 253 6.66 -3.16 32.00
N ALA A 254 6.94 -4.45 31.77
CA ALA A 254 5.90 -5.36 31.34
C ALA A 254 4.81 -5.47 32.41
N ALA A 255 3.57 -5.77 32.00
CA ALA A 255 2.47 -5.93 32.95
C ALA A 255 2.80 -7.01 34.01
N PRO A 256 2.54 -6.73 35.30
CA PRO A 256 2.75 -7.71 36.36
C PRO A 256 1.77 -8.89 36.24
N ASP A 257 2.27 -10.08 36.55
CA ASP A 257 1.46 -11.29 36.66
C ASP A 257 0.78 -11.31 38.02
N LEU A 258 -0.39 -10.64 38.10
CA LEU A 258 -1.11 -10.44 39.37
C LEU A 258 -1.36 -11.77 40.10
N ASP A 259 -1.67 -12.84 39.37
CA ASP A 259 -1.90 -14.20 39.91
C ASP A 259 -0.69 -14.78 40.67
N LYS A 260 0.52 -14.22 40.46
CA LYS A 260 1.76 -14.68 41.10
C LYS A 260 2.29 -13.72 42.15
N LEU A 261 1.59 -12.63 42.42
CA LEU A 261 1.93 -11.67 43.47
C LEU A 261 1.35 -12.12 44.82
N SER A 262 2.00 -11.72 45.92
CA SER A 262 1.39 -11.86 47.25
C SER A 262 0.20 -10.91 47.41
N GLU A 263 -0.69 -11.19 48.36
CA GLU A 263 -1.84 -10.32 48.67
C GLU A 263 -1.40 -8.88 48.98
N GLU A 264 -0.29 -8.71 49.72
CA GLU A 264 0.31 -7.39 50.01
C GLU A 264 0.76 -6.67 48.74
N GLN A 265 1.42 -7.37 47.81
CA GLN A 265 1.86 -6.79 46.54
C GLN A 265 0.69 -6.41 45.65
N GLN A 266 -0.37 -7.22 45.60
CA GLN A 266 -1.59 -6.91 44.86
C GLN A 266 -2.29 -5.69 45.46
N ALA A 267 -2.41 -5.62 46.78
CA ALA A 267 -3.04 -4.51 47.48
C ALA A 267 -2.29 -3.19 47.25
N GLU A 268 -0.96 -3.20 47.32
CA GLU A 268 -0.15 -2.00 47.06
C GLU A 268 -0.21 -1.57 45.60
N TYR A 269 -0.12 -2.51 44.64
CA TYR A 269 -0.27 -2.20 43.22
C TYR A 269 -1.63 -1.58 42.93
N LYS A 270 -2.70 -2.14 43.50
CA LYS A 270 -4.06 -1.61 43.37
C LYS A 270 -4.19 -0.22 44.01
N ARG A 271 -3.62 -0.02 45.21
CA ARG A 271 -3.60 1.29 45.90
C ARG A 271 -2.96 2.37 45.04
N GLN A 272 -1.82 2.07 44.41
CA GLN A 272 -1.13 3.01 43.52
C GLN A 272 -2.01 3.40 42.33
N ILE A 273 -2.66 2.43 41.68
CA ILE A 273 -3.59 2.68 40.57
C ILE A 273 -4.80 3.51 41.05
N ASP A 274 -5.42 3.14 42.17
CA ASP A 274 -6.60 3.82 42.72
C ASP A 274 -6.27 5.28 43.13
N ASN A 275 -5.04 5.52 43.59
CA ASN A 275 -4.51 6.85 43.87
C ASN A 275 -4.06 7.64 42.62
N ASN A 276 -4.21 7.06 41.42
CA ASN A 276 -3.75 7.66 40.17
C ASN A 276 -2.22 7.92 40.16
N GLU A 277 -1.45 7.08 40.85
CA GLU A 277 0.02 7.04 40.85
C GLU A 277 0.52 6.14 39.69
N ILE A 278 1.77 6.33 39.24
CA ILE A 278 2.41 5.40 38.29
C ILE A 278 2.89 4.19 39.09
N PRO A 279 2.30 2.99 38.92
CA PRO A 279 2.62 1.88 39.80
C PRO A 279 4.06 1.40 39.58
N THR A 280 4.78 1.17 40.67
CA THR A 280 6.14 0.62 40.57
C THR A 280 6.04 -0.88 40.30
N THR A 281 6.46 -1.31 39.11
CA THR A 281 6.43 -2.73 38.70
C THR A 281 7.75 -3.45 38.91
N ALA A 282 8.81 -2.74 39.32
CA ALA A 282 10.12 -3.31 39.62
C ALA A 282 10.02 -4.43 40.67
N GLY A 283 10.67 -5.57 40.41
CA GLY A 283 10.66 -6.73 41.32
C GLY A 283 9.38 -7.57 41.34
N LEU A 284 8.25 -7.05 40.84
CA LEU A 284 7.00 -7.81 40.73
C LEU A 284 7.13 -8.93 39.70
N ALA A 285 6.48 -10.07 39.93
CA ALA A 285 6.47 -11.19 38.99
C ALA A 285 5.91 -10.76 37.62
N LYS A 286 6.51 -11.27 36.54
CA LYS A 286 6.14 -10.99 35.14
C LYS A 286 6.02 -12.29 34.37
N ARG A 287 5.15 -12.32 33.34
CA ARG A 287 5.13 -13.40 32.35
C ARG A 287 6.08 -13.07 31.21
N PHE A 288 6.74 -14.09 30.68
CA PHE A 288 7.53 -13.94 29.47
C PHE A 288 6.58 -13.94 28.26
N PRO A 289 6.75 -13.07 27.25
CA PRO A 289 5.75 -12.90 26.18
C PRO A 289 5.52 -14.13 25.30
N TYR A 290 6.55 -14.96 25.11
CA TYR A 290 6.51 -16.04 24.14
C TYR A 290 6.62 -17.42 24.79
N PHE A 291 6.06 -18.45 24.16
CA PHE A 291 6.33 -19.82 24.57
C PHE A 291 7.81 -20.19 24.33
N ASN A 292 8.44 -20.80 25.33
CA ASN A 292 9.89 -21.03 25.34
C ASN A 292 10.35 -22.29 24.60
N ALA A 293 9.45 -23.26 24.41
CA ALA A 293 9.75 -24.59 23.87
C ALA A 293 8.47 -25.25 23.36
N GLY A 294 8.63 -26.39 22.67
CA GLY A 294 7.53 -27.19 22.12
C GLY A 294 7.01 -26.66 20.78
N GLY A 295 5.91 -27.26 20.31
CA GLY A 295 5.33 -26.97 19.00
C GLY A 295 4.85 -25.52 18.80
N ARG A 296 4.68 -24.76 19.90
CA ARG A 296 4.27 -23.34 19.92
C ARG A 296 5.41 -22.37 20.25
N ALA A 297 6.67 -22.81 20.24
CA ALA A 297 7.80 -21.94 20.58
C ALA A 297 7.80 -20.65 19.74
N GLY A 298 7.93 -19.50 20.38
CA GLY A 298 7.85 -18.17 19.73
C GLY A 298 6.42 -17.65 19.51
N CYS A 299 5.38 -18.43 19.79
CA CYS A 299 4.01 -17.90 19.82
C CYS A 299 3.78 -17.08 21.09
N LEU A 300 2.97 -16.03 20.99
CA LEU A 300 2.54 -15.17 22.07
C LEU A 300 1.66 -15.96 23.06
N VAL A 301 1.92 -15.81 24.36
CA VAL A 301 1.13 -16.46 25.42
C VAL A 301 -0.20 -15.74 25.67
N ASP A 302 -1.18 -16.45 26.20
CA ASP A 302 -2.56 -15.91 26.37
C ASP A 302 -2.63 -14.66 27.25
N PHE A 303 -1.71 -14.48 28.19
CA PHE A 303 -1.63 -13.26 29.00
C PHE A 303 -1.50 -12.01 28.13
N TYR A 304 -0.61 -12.02 27.15
CA TYR A 304 -0.47 -10.89 26.21
C TYR A 304 -1.58 -10.94 25.15
N LEU A 305 -1.85 -12.14 24.60
CA LEU A 305 -2.78 -12.32 23.49
C LEU A 305 -4.23 -11.96 23.82
N LEU A 306 -4.69 -12.13 25.07
CA LEU A 306 -6.05 -11.83 25.50
C LEU A 306 -6.17 -10.46 26.19
N GLN A 307 -5.17 -10.05 26.97
CA GLN A 307 -5.24 -8.81 27.75
C GLN A 307 -4.59 -7.61 27.05
N ARG A 308 -3.99 -7.82 25.87
CA ARG A 308 -3.35 -6.79 25.03
C ARG A 308 -2.33 -5.93 25.78
N HIS A 309 -1.63 -6.54 26.72
CA HIS A 309 -0.51 -5.89 27.38
C HIS A 309 0.60 -5.58 26.37
N VAL A 310 1.29 -4.45 26.58
CA VAL A 310 2.43 -4.07 25.76
C VAL A 310 3.53 -5.12 25.88
N ILE A 311 4.06 -5.51 24.73
CA ILE A 311 5.17 -6.45 24.63
C ILE A 311 6.48 -5.65 24.64
N TYR A 312 7.36 -5.92 25.60
CA TYR A 312 8.69 -5.31 25.64
C TYR A 312 9.75 -6.32 25.20
N GLU A 313 10.28 -6.11 24.00
CA GLU A 313 11.38 -6.91 23.45
C GLU A 313 12.76 -6.35 23.84
N CYS A 314 13.78 -7.21 23.75
CA CYS A 314 15.16 -6.76 23.85
C CYS A 314 15.57 -5.94 22.62
N ASN A 315 16.60 -5.10 22.74
CA ASN A 315 17.06 -4.20 21.69
C ASN A 315 18.58 -4.30 21.47
N ALA A 316 19.13 -3.53 20.53
CA ALA A 316 20.55 -3.56 20.20
C ALA A 316 21.49 -3.23 21.39
N ALA A 317 21.02 -2.49 22.41
CA ALA A 317 21.79 -2.16 23.61
C ALA A 317 21.82 -3.29 24.66
N CYS A 318 21.13 -4.42 24.42
CA CYS A 318 21.08 -5.56 25.33
C CYS A 318 22.26 -6.53 25.14
N LYS A 319 22.81 -7.06 26.25
CA LYS A 319 23.89 -8.07 26.23
C LYS A 319 23.43 -9.51 25.97
N CYS A 320 22.12 -9.73 25.80
CA CYS A 320 21.52 -11.05 25.57
C CYS A 320 21.79 -11.65 24.18
N GLY A 321 22.41 -10.90 23.27
CA GLY A 321 22.79 -11.36 21.93
C GLY A 321 21.62 -11.56 20.95
N PRO A 322 21.92 -11.99 19.71
CA PRO A 322 20.95 -12.05 18.62
C PRO A 322 19.99 -13.24 18.70
N ILE A 323 20.36 -14.34 19.37
CA ILE A 323 19.51 -15.54 19.52
C ILE A 323 18.54 -15.44 20.72
N CYS A 324 18.46 -14.26 21.35
CA CYS A 324 17.59 -14.04 22.49
C CYS A 324 16.13 -14.31 22.10
N LYS A 325 15.43 -15.14 22.88
CA LYS A 325 14.02 -15.46 22.61
C LYS A 325 13.07 -14.27 22.84
N ASN A 326 13.54 -13.20 23.46
CA ASN A 326 12.81 -11.93 23.60
C ASN A 326 13.06 -10.97 22.41
N ARG A 327 13.24 -11.53 21.21
CA ARG A 327 13.49 -10.80 19.96
C ARG A 327 12.66 -11.39 18.81
N ASN A 328 11.40 -11.72 19.05
CA ASN A 328 10.58 -12.42 18.09
C ASN A 328 10.18 -11.53 16.89
N VAL A 329 9.64 -10.35 17.16
CA VAL A 329 9.10 -9.42 16.15
C VAL A 329 10.21 -8.76 15.36
N GLN A 330 11.28 -8.32 16.03
CA GLN A 330 12.43 -7.70 15.36
C GLN A 330 13.23 -8.66 14.47
N HIS A 331 12.97 -9.97 14.54
CA HIS A 331 13.53 -10.93 13.57
C HIS A 331 12.80 -10.90 12.22
N GLY A 332 11.76 -10.08 12.09
CA GLY A 332 10.99 -9.92 10.87
C GLY A 332 10.06 -11.11 10.60
N ARG A 333 9.24 -10.96 9.56
CA ARG A 333 8.34 -12.01 9.09
C ARG A 333 9.09 -13.32 8.86
N ARG A 334 8.50 -14.43 9.30
CA ARG A 334 8.96 -15.80 8.98
C ARG A 334 7.94 -16.61 8.18
N VAL A 335 6.75 -16.06 7.98
CA VAL A 335 5.64 -16.75 7.35
C VAL A 335 5.55 -16.46 5.84
N GLU A 336 5.10 -17.44 5.06
CA GLU A 336 4.91 -17.27 3.63
C GLU A 336 3.55 -16.62 3.33
N LEU A 337 3.58 -15.36 2.90
CA LEU A 337 2.38 -14.58 2.60
C LEU A 337 2.06 -14.55 1.10
N GLU A 338 0.78 -14.38 0.80
CA GLU A 338 0.26 -14.22 -0.55
C GLU A 338 -0.80 -13.13 -0.59
N VAL A 339 -0.56 -12.12 -1.45
CA VAL A 339 -1.55 -11.12 -1.79
C VAL A 339 -2.49 -11.72 -2.83
N PHE A 340 -3.79 -11.72 -2.57
CA PHE A 340 -4.77 -12.29 -3.48
C PHE A 340 -5.95 -11.34 -3.75
N LYS A 341 -6.63 -11.50 -4.88
CA LYS A 341 -7.86 -10.74 -5.16
C LYS A 341 -9.07 -11.42 -4.52
N THR A 342 -9.82 -10.70 -3.68
CA THR A 342 -11.07 -11.19 -3.09
C THR A 342 -12.19 -11.24 -4.13
N SER A 343 -13.07 -12.24 -4.04
CA SER A 343 -14.20 -12.42 -4.96
C SER A 343 -15.44 -11.60 -4.59
N ASN A 344 -15.49 -11.04 -3.37
CA ASN A 344 -16.67 -10.35 -2.82
C ASN A 344 -16.54 -8.82 -2.83
N GLY A 345 -15.65 -8.27 -3.66
CA GLY A 345 -15.53 -6.83 -3.87
C GLY A 345 -14.82 -6.05 -2.74
N ARG A 346 -14.10 -6.73 -1.85
CA ARG A 346 -13.25 -6.08 -0.82
C ARG A 346 -11.87 -5.65 -1.34
N GLY A 347 -11.59 -5.88 -2.63
CA GLY A 347 -10.30 -5.55 -3.23
C GLY A 347 -9.28 -6.67 -3.04
N PHE A 348 -8.04 -6.31 -2.74
CA PHE A 348 -6.97 -7.26 -2.45
C PHE A 348 -7.01 -7.67 -0.97
N GLY A 349 -6.72 -8.93 -0.70
CA GLY A 349 -6.58 -9.50 0.63
C GLY A 349 -5.19 -10.10 0.82
N LEU A 350 -4.88 -10.49 2.05
CA LEU A 350 -3.66 -11.19 2.42
C LEU A 350 -4.01 -12.56 3.01
N ARG A 351 -3.27 -13.60 2.64
CA ARG A 351 -3.40 -14.92 3.26
C ARG A 351 -2.04 -15.55 3.51
N CYS A 352 -1.98 -16.47 4.47
CA CYS A 352 -0.79 -17.27 4.73
C CYS A 352 -0.85 -18.59 3.95
N ARG A 353 0.25 -19.03 3.34
CA ARG A 353 0.30 -20.28 2.55
C ARG A 353 0.52 -21.53 3.38
N GLN A 354 0.77 -21.36 4.66
CA GLN A 354 1.00 -22.41 5.65
C GLN A 354 0.06 -22.20 6.84
N PRO A 355 -0.29 -23.26 7.60
CA PRO A 355 -1.09 -23.09 8.79
C PRO A 355 -0.37 -22.20 9.80
N LEU A 356 -1.11 -21.32 10.45
CA LEU A 356 -0.63 -20.50 11.56
C LEU A 356 -1.21 -21.02 12.87
N GLN A 357 -0.39 -21.04 13.90
CA GLN A 357 -0.83 -21.36 15.25
C GLN A 357 -1.31 -20.11 15.97
N ARG A 358 -2.26 -20.26 16.89
CA ARG A 358 -2.67 -19.19 17.80
C ARG A 358 -1.45 -18.58 18.50
N GLY A 359 -1.34 -17.25 18.45
CA GLY A 359 -0.23 -16.47 18.98
C GLY A 359 0.98 -16.40 18.06
N GLN A 360 0.97 -17.00 16.87
CA GLN A 360 2.11 -16.92 15.96
C GLN A 360 2.24 -15.50 15.38
N PHE A 361 3.46 -14.96 15.40
CA PHE A 361 3.78 -13.69 14.76
C PHE A 361 3.69 -13.81 13.23
N ILE A 362 3.04 -12.84 12.60
CA ILE A 362 2.82 -12.79 11.15
C ILE A 362 3.80 -11.81 10.53
N ASP A 363 3.60 -10.51 10.78
CA ASP A 363 4.38 -9.40 10.20
C ASP A 363 4.00 -8.09 10.93
N THR A 364 4.66 -6.97 10.62
CA THR A 364 4.36 -5.65 11.20
C THR A 364 3.54 -4.76 10.26
N TYR A 365 2.75 -3.84 10.82
CA TYR A 365 2.18 -2.73 10.07
C TYR A 365 3.24 -1.63 9.93
N LEU A 366 3.59 -1.30 8.69
CA LEU A 366 4.62 -0.32 8.36
C LEU A 366 4.03 0.79 7.50
N GLY A 367 4.62 1.97 7.57
CA GLY A 367 4.23 3.13 6.79
C GLY A 367 5.08 4.35 7.10
N GLU A 368 4.59 5.49 6.66
CA GLU A 368 5.13 6.79 7.06
C GLU A 368 4.66 7.12 8.47
N VAL A 369 5.57 7.41 9.39
CA VAL A 369 5.19 7.91 10.72
C VAL A 369 5.08 9.43 10.62
N ILE A 370 3.87 9.93 10.82
CA ILE A 370 3.49 11.34 10.69
C ILE A 370 2.88 11.85 12.00
N THR A 371 2.82 13.17 12.14
CA THR A 371 2.09 13.81 13.24
C THR A 371 0.58 13.67 13.04
N ASP A 372 -0.17 13.72 14.13
CA ASP A 372 -1.64 13.74 14.11
C ASP A 372 -2.19 14.86 13.19
N ALA A 373 -1.61 16.06 13.27
CA ALA A 373 -1.98 17.18 12.40
C ALA A 373 -1.73 16.95 10.89
N GLU A 374 -0.69 16.20 10.52
CA GLU A 374 -0.47 15.82 9.11
C GLU A 374 -1.43 14.72 8.67
N ALA A 375 -1.82 13.81 9.58
CA ALA A 375 -2.83 12.79 9.31
C ALA A 375 -4.20 13.44 9.01
N ASP A 376 -4.64 14.38 9.84
CA ASP A 376 -5.86 15.16 9.62
C ASP A 376 -5.88 15.87 8.26
N LYS A 377 -4.75 16.49 7.90
CA LYS A 377 -4.59 17.16 6.61
C LYS A 377 -4.71 16.18 5.44
N ARG A 378 -4.14 14.98 5.54
CA ARG A 378 -4.25 13.92 4.51
C ARG A 378 -5.67 13.35 4.42
N GLU A 379 -6.35 13.18 5.54
CA GLU A 379 -7.77 12.78 5.56
C GLU A 379 -8.66 13.84 4.90
N ALA A 380 -8.47 15.12 5.22
CA ALA A 380 -9.24 16.22 4.64
C ALA A 380 -9.04 16.35 3.12
N GLN A 381 -7.85 15.99 2.62
CA GLN A 381 -7.55 15.96 1.18
C GLN A 381 -8.03 14.67 0.50
N SER A 382 -8.35 13.64 1.26
CA SER A 382 -8.84 12.38 0.73
C SER A 382 -10.33 12.50 0.38
N GLY A 383 -10.64 12.31 -0.90
CA GLY A 383 -12.03 12.29 -1.37
C GLY A 383 -12.88 11.25 -0.63
N LYS A 384 -14.18 11.54 -0.47
CA LYS A 384 -15.15 10.67 0.20
C LYS A 384 -15.11 9.24 -0.37
N GLY A 385 -15.09 8.24 0.50
CA GLY A 385 -15.10 6.82 0.13
C GLY A 385 -13.73 6.20 -0.20
N LYS A 386 -12.61 6.93 0.02
CA LYS A 386 -11.28 6.32 -0.05
C LYS A 386 -11.00 5.44 1.17
N ALA A 387 -10.29 4.35 0.96
CA ALA A 387 -9.77 3.52 2.04
C ALA A 387 -8.78 4.33 2.91
N SER A 388 -8.97 4.30 4.22
CA SER A 388 -7.99 4.81 5.19
C SER A 388 -6.93 3.75 5.48
N TYR A 389 -5.69 4.19 5.58
CA TYR A 389 -4.51 3.36 5.90
C TYR A 389 -3.78 3.91 7.13
N LEU A 390 -4.48 4.72 7.93
CA LEU A 390 -3.96 5.38 9.11
C LEU A 390 -4.13 4.48 10.33
N PHE A 391 -3.05 4.31 11.09
CA PHE A 391 -3.05 3.66 12.39
C PHE A 391 -2.47 4.61 13.43
N ALA A 392 -3.26 4.99 14.42
CA ALA A 392 -2.78 5.79 15.54
C ALA A 392 -1.78 5.00 16.40
N LEU A 393 -0.76 5.68 16.89
CA LEU A 393 0.16 5.20 17.91
C LEU A 393 -0.25 5.76 19.28
N ASP A 394 -1.47 5.42 19.71
CA ASP A 394 -2.17 5.96 20.88
C ASP A 394 -2.22 5.02 22.12
N LYS A 395 -1.55 3.86 22.08
CA LYS A 395 -1.53 2.87 23.17
C LYS A 395 -1.23 3.44 24.56
N PHE A 396 -0.37 4.46 24.62
CA PHE A 396 0.04 5.11 25.88
C PHE A 396 -0.65 6.46 26.08
N THR A 397 -1.63 6.84 25.23
CA THR A 397 -2.42 8.05 25.44
C THR A 397 -3.15 7.96 26.77
N GLY A 398 -3.07 9.01 27.58
CA GLY A 398 -3.59 9.05 28.93
C GLY A 398 -2.61 8.55 30.00
N ASP A 399 -1.50 7.92 29.62
CA ASP A 399 -0.50 7.49 30.60
C ASP A 399 0.28 8.69 31.14
N LYS A 400 0.56 8.63 32.45
CA LYS A 400 1.41 9.60 33.13
C LYS A 400 2.88 9.25 32.93
N ILE A 401 3.67 10.22 32.52
CA ILE A 401 5.13 10.08 32.33
C ILE A 401 5.94 10.92 33.31
N GLY A 402 5.29 11.78 34.08
CA GLY A 402 5.91 12.58 35.13
C GLY A 402 4.89 13.33 35.99
N PRO A 403 5.34 14.07 37.01
CA PRO A 403 4.45 14.88 37.85
C PRO A 403 3.71 15.94 37.02
N GLY A 404 2.40 15.74 36.84
CA GLY A 404 1.57 16.64 36.03
C GLY A 404 1.75 16.51 34.52
N GLU A 405 2.49 15.51 34.04
CA GLU A 405 2.68 15.26 32.61
C GLU A 405 2.00 13.95 32.19
N GLU A 406 1.10 14.08 31.22
CA GLU A 406 0.33 13.01 30.60
C GLU A 406 0.59 13.02 29.08
N ILE A 407 0.53 11.84 28.49
CA ILE A 407 0.59 11.69 27.03
C ILE A 407 -0.78 12.06 26.47
N THR A 408 -0.85 13.21 25.80
CA THR A 408 -2.07 13.66 25.12
C THR A 408 -2.07 13.19 23.66
N GLN A 409 -3.26 13.11 23.05
CA GLN A 409 -3.42 12.64 21.67
C GLN A 409 -2.57 13.46 20.68
N GLU A 410 -2.46 14.77 20.89
CA GLU A 410 -1.72 15.68 20.01
C GLU A 410 -0.20 15.45 20.04
N LYS A 411 0.29 14.75 21.07
CA LYS A 411 1.70 14.33 21.19
C LYS A 411 1.96 12.97 20.54
N THR A 412 0.91 12.24 20.13
CA THR A 412 1.05 10.94 19.48
C THR A 412 1.31 11.06 17.99
N PHE A 413 1.68 9.94 17.39
CA PHE A 413 1.95 9.84 15.96
C PHE A 413 0.98 8.88 15.29
N VAL A 414 0.93 8.93 13.96
CA VAL A 414 0.10 8.07 13.13
C VAL A 414 0.99 7.39 12.09
N VAL A 415 0.77 6.11 11.85
CA VAL A 415 1.38 5.35 10.76
C VAL A 415 0.47 5.39 9.55
N ASP A 416 0.90 6.03 8.46
CA ASP A 416 0.20 6.06 7.18
C ASP A 416 0.79 5.03 6.21
N GLY A 417 0.01 3.97 5.96
CA GLY A 417 0.33 2.91 5.02
C GLY A 417 -0.07 3.19 3.56
N GLN A 418 -0.53 4.41 3.21
CA GLN A 418 -1.16 4.65 1.90
C GLN A 418 -0.19 4.43 0.73
N PHE A 419 1.02 5.01 0.78
CA PHE A 419 1.99 4.98 -0.32
C PHE A 419 3.19 4.09 -0.07
N MET A 420 3.41 3.67 1.18
CA MET A 420 4.46 2.73 1.52
C MET A 420 4.10 1.90 2.75
N GLY A 421 4.69 0.71 2.88
CA GLY A 421 4.41 -0.20 3.99
C GLY A 421 4.77 -1.65 3.67
N GLY A 422 4.37 -2.56 4.55
CA GLY A 422 4.53 -4.00 4.37
C GLY A 422 3.34 -4.68 3.67
N PRO A 423 3.38 -6.01 3.48
CA PRO A 423 2.24 -6.77 2.95
C PRO A 423 0.98 -6.68 3.81
N THR A 424 1.13 -6.38 5.09
CA THR A 424 0.04 -6.21 6.08
C THR A 424 -0.97 -5.14 5.72
N ARG A 425 -0.61 -4.18 4.86
CA ARG A 425 -1.54 -3.20 4.26
C ARG A 425 -2.74 -3.86 3.55
N PHE A 426 -2.57 -5.09 3.06
CA PHE A 426 -3.62 -5.83 2.35
C PHE A 426 -4.50 -6.68 3.26
N ILE A 427 -4.34 -6.63 4.60
CA ILE A 427 -5.21 -7.37 5.52
C ILE A 427 -6.57 -6.66 5.59
N ASN A 428 -7.63 -7.37 5.23
CA ASN A 428 -8.98 -6.82 5.22
C ASN A 428 -9.61 -6.82 6.61
N HIS A 429 -10.63 -5.99 6.77
CA HIS A 429 -11.47 -5.97 7.95
C HIS A 429 -12.32 -7.24 8.09
N CYS A 430 -12.46 -7.73 9.33
CA CYS A 430 -13.54 -8.64 9.72
C CYS A 430 -14.06 -8.30 11.13
N CYS A 431 -15.38 -8.36 11.35
CA CYS A 431 -15.98 -8.17 12.68
C CYS A 431 -15.76 -9.39 13.60
N GLN A 432 -15.32 -10.52 13.05
CA GLN A 432 -14.87 -11.71 13.80
C GLN A 432 -13.51 -12.13 13.23
N PRO A 433 -12.45 -11.37 13.56
CA PRO A 433 -11.14 -11.55 12.95
C PRO A 433 -10.42 -12.80 13.45
N ASN A 434 -9.41 -13.23 12.69
CA ASN A 434 -8.48 -14.30 13.07
C ASN A 434 -7.05 -13.78 13.35
N VAL A 435 -6.83 -12.48 13.18
CA VAL A 435 -5.58 -11.78 13.45
C VAL A 435 -5.85 -10.56 14.34
N GLN A 436 -4.91 -10.23 15.20
CA GLN A 436 -4.95 -9.05 16.06
C GLN A 436 -3.61 -8.30 16.08
N ILE A 437 -3.68 -7.00 16.33
CA ILE A 437 -2.51 -6.13 16.46
C ILE A 437 -2.08 -6.09 17.92
N HIS A 438 -0.76 -6.14 18.15
CA HIS A 438 -0.15 -5.96 19.46
C HIS A 438 0.93 -4.88 19.39
N THR A 439 0.95 -4.03 20.43
CA THR A 439 2.01 -3.04 20.65
C THR A 439 3.30 -3.75 21.07
N VAL A 440 4.36 -3.51 20.32
CA VAL A 440 5.71 -4.04 20.63
C VAL A 440 6.69 -2.88 20.75
N SER A 441 7.20 -2.69 21.96
CA SER A 441 8.22 -1.68 22.25
C SER A 441 9.59 -2.33 22.40
N TYR A 442 10.59 -1.74 21.76
CA TYR A 442 12.00 -2.07 21.96
C TYR A 442 12.69 -1.12 22.92
N ASN A 443 12.06 0.00 23.27
CA ASN A 443 12.63 1.01 24.14
C ASN A 443 11.61 1.39 25.20
N LYS A 444 11.89 1.03 26.45
CA LYS A 444 11.01 1.31 27.58
C LYS A 444 10.82 2.80 27.90
N TYR A 445 11.62 3.68 27.28
CA TYR A 445 11.53 5.13 27.42
C TYR A 445 10.95 5.82 26.18
N ASP A 446 10.54 5.06 25.15
CA ASP A 446 9.86 5.58 23.98
C ASP A 446 8.40 5.13 23.98
N TYR A 447 7.53 6.03 24.42
CA TYR A 447 6.08 5.82 24.46
C TYR A 447 5.40 6.18 23.13
N PHE A 448 6.08 6.93 22.26
CA PHE A 448 5.45 7.54 21.08
C PHE A 448 5.70 6.72 19.81
N VAL A 449 6.80 5.97 19.76
CA VAL A 449 7.16 5.16 18.60
C VAL A 449 7.38 3.70 19.01
N TYR A 450 6.48 2.84 18.54
CA TYR A 450 6.51 1.40 18.74
C TYR A 450 5.97 0.66 17.52
N ASP A 451 6.21 -0.65 17.47
CA ASP A 451 5.76 -1.48 16.36
C ASP A 451 4.32 -1.97 16.58
N LEU A 452 3.55 -1.94 15.49
CA LEU A 452 2.24 -2.57 15.40
C LEU A 452 2.42 -3.97 14.81
N ALA A 453 2.49 -4.99 15.66
CA ALA A 453 2.77 -6.37 15.23
C ALA A 453 1.49 -7.20 15.12
N PHE A 454 1.31 -7.88 13.98
CA PHE A 454 0.19 -8.80 13.80
C PHE A 454 0.50 -10.19 14.33
N PHE A 455 -0.39 -10.69 15.18
CA PHE A 455 -0.36 -12.05 15.70
C PHE A 455 -1.68 -12.76 15.37
N ALA A 456 -1.61 -14.05 15.06
CA ALA A 456 -2.80 -14.88 14.93
C ALA A 456 -3.54 -14.96 16.28
N CYS A 457 -4.83 -14.64 16.33
CA CYS A 457 -5.63 -14.83 17.56
C CYS A 457 -6.22 -16.24 17.65
N ASP A 458 -6.27 -16.99 16.56
CA ASP A 458 -6.71 -18.38 16.51
C ASP A 458 -5.74 -19.24 15.68
N ASP A 459 -5.94 -20.55 15.66
CA ASP A 459 -5.29 -21.40 14.66
C ASP A 459 -5.91 -21.10 13.28
N ILE A 460 -5.06 -20.78 12.29
CA ILE A 460 -5.48 -20.36 10.95
C ILE A 460 -5.02 -21.40 9.92
N PRO A 461 -5.94 -22.12 9.26
CA PRO A 461 -5.63 -22.97 8.11
C PRO A 461 -4.85 -22.26 7.00
N ALA A 462 -4.00 -23.02 6.29
CA ALA A 462 -3.33 -22.53 5.10
C ALA A 462 -4.34 -22.07 4.05
N GLY A 463 -4.08 -20.90 3.44
CA GLY A 463 -4.93 -20.30 2.41
C GLY A 463 -6.16 -19.57 2.94
N GLN A 464 -6.44 -19.61 4.25
CA GLN A 464 -7.48 -18.76 4.84
C GLN A 464 -7.02 -17.30 4.83
N GLU A 465 -7.94 -16.40 4.48
CA GLU A 465 -7.70 -14.96 4.53
C GLU A 465 -7.37 -14.50 5.94
N LEU A 466 -6.32 -13.68 6.05
CA LEU A 466 -5.99 -12.97 7.27
C LEU A 466 -6.90 -11.74 7.36
N THR A 467 -7.52 -11.55 8.51
CA THR A 467 -8.41 -10.42 8.78
C THR A 467 -8.25 -9.93 10.21
N PHE A 468 -8.32 -8.62 10.41
CA PHE A 468 -8.34 -8.00 11.73
C PHE A 468 -9.51 -7.02 11.83
N ASP A 469 -9.86 -6.62 13.04
CA ASP A 469 -10.89 -5.62 13.25
C ASP A 469 -10.26 -4.21 13.16
N TYR A 470 -10.76 -3.37 12.27
CA TYR A 470 -10.18 -2.04 12.02
C TYR A 470 -10.49 -1.06 13.15
N MET A 471 -11.55 -1.32 13.93
CA MET A 471 -11.91 -0.50 15.09
C MET A 471 -11.22 -0.95 16.38
N ASP A 472 -10.55 -2.09 16.34
CA ASP A 472 -9.92 -2.74 17.50
C ASP A 472 -8.50 -2.21 17.76
N GLY A 473 -8.03 -1.27 16.90
CA GLY A 473 -6.71 -0.64 16.98
C GLY A 473 -6.54 0.41 18.07
N GLY A 474 -7.60 0.76 18.80
CA GLY A 474 -7.52 1.56 20.02
C GLY A 474 -8.20 0.78 21.14
N ASP A 475 -7.56 0.67 22.30
CA ASP A 475 -8.21 0.14 23.51
C ASP A 475 -9.27 1.15 24.02
N ALA A 476 -10.35 1.34 23.25
CA ALA A 476 -11.63 1.79 23.76
C ALA A 476 -12.33 0.69 24.60
N ALA A 477 -11.53 -0.14 25.28
CA ALA A 477 -11.93 -1.27 26.10
C ALA A 477 -11.29 -1.20 27.49
N LEU A 478 -11.29 0.00 28.09
CA LEU A 478 -11.40 0.18 29.54
C LEU A 478 -12.32 1.37 29.82
N ALA A 479 -13.55 1.33 29.29
CA ALA A 479 -14.65 2.01 29.96
C ALA A 479 -14.78 1.36 31.33
N LYS A 480 -14.30 2.03 32.38
CA LYS A 480 -14.55 1.64 33.77
C LYS A 480 -16.06 1.48 33.94
N ASP A 481 -16.47 0.36 34.52
CA ASP A 481 -17.85 0.09 34.90
C ASP A 481 -18.43 1.31 35.65
N GLY A 482 -19.53 1.88 35.14
CA GLY A 482 -20.38 2.76 35.94
C GLY A 482 -20.59 4.21 35.48
N ASP A 483 -20.48 4.55 34.19
CA ASP A 483 -21.13 5.77 33.69
C ASP A 483 -21.95 5.52 32.43
N MET A 484 -23.13 6.12 32.44
CA MET A 484 -24.26 5.86 31.56
C MET A 484 -24.13 6.62 30.23
N SER A 485 -24.60 5.96 29.17
CA SER A 485 -24.99 6.49 27.85
C SER A 485 -23.86 6.86 26.87
N MET A 486 -23.45 5.88 26.07
CA MET A 486 -22.96 6.10 24.69
C MET A 486 -24.14 6.35 23.74
N THR A 487 -24.99 7.31 24.09
CA THR A 487 -25.88 7.98 23.14
C THR A 487 -25.38 9.41 23.01
N ASP A 488 -25.17 9.87 21.77
CA ASP A 488 -24.92 11.28 21.39
C ASP A 488 -23.47 11.79 21.23
N ARG A 489 -22.51 10.94 20.87
CA ARG A 489 -21.28 11.40 20.18
C ARG A 489 -21.03 10.77 18.81
N ALA A 490 -22.09 10.36 18.14
CA ALA A 490 -22.08 10.37 16.68
C ALA A 490 -22.10 11.84 16.23
N MET A 491 -20.92 12.48 16.21
CA MET A 491 -20.74 13.52 15.21
C MET A 491 -20.84 12.77 13.88
N ASP A 492 -21.95 13.01 13.16
CA ASP A 492 -22.05 12.77 11.73
C ASP A 492 -20.92 13.58 11.09
N ASP A 493 -19.75 12.97 11.00
CA ASP A 493 -18.53 13.50 10.41
C ASP A 493 -18.65 13.62 8.88
N GLY A 494 -19.83 13.30 8.32
CA GLY A 494 -20.09 13.32 6.89
C GLY A 494 -19.20 12.35 6.12
N LYS A 495 -18.50 11.41 6.81
CA LYS A 495 -17.74 10.34 6.18
C LYS A 495 -18.75 9.31 5.65
N SER A 496 -18.61 8.98 4.36
CA SER A 496 -19.47 7.98 3.71
C SER A 496 -19.34 6.64 4.42
N LYS A 497 -20.43 6.14 5.00
CA LYS A 497 -20.47 4.81 5.62
C LYS A 497 -20.07 3.73 4.60
N VAL A 498 -18.92 3.10 4.79
CA VAL A 498 -18.44 2.01 3.92
C VAL A 498 -19.03 0.69 4.41
N GLU A 499 -19.82 0.04 3.56
CA GLU A 499 -20.47 -1.24 3.86
C GLU A 499 -19.42 -2.34 4.17
N CYS A 500 -19.63 -3.07 5.26
CA CYS A 500 -18.78 -4.20 5.65
C CYS A 500 -19.21 -5.48 4.92
N LYS A 501 -18.29 -6.05 4.15
CA LYS A 501 -18.49 -7.31 3.40
C LYS A 501 -17.68 -8.48 3.96
N CYS A 502 -17.45 -8.51 5.28
CA CYS A 502 -16.60 -9.51 5.91
C CYS A 502 -17.21 -10.92 5.95
N GLY A 503 -18.54 -11.04 5.84
CA GLY A 503 -19.25 -12.33 5.88
C GLY A 503 -19.37 -12.97 7.28
N ALA A 504 -18.92 -12.29 8.34
CA ALA A 504 -19.07 -12.77 9.71
C ALA A 504 -20.54 -12.83 10.14
N LYS A 505 -20.89 -13.82 10.98
CA LYS A 505 -22.27 -13.97 11.50
C LYS A 505 -22.67 -12.78 12.37
N LYS A 506 -21.71 -12.23 13.13
CA LYS A 506 -21.88 -11.03 13.97
C LYS A 506 -21.27 -9.80 13.29
N CYS A 507 -21.64 -9.53 12.04
CA CYS A 507 -21.19 -8.36 11.30
C CYS A 507 -21.85 -7.07 11.82
N ARG A 508 -21.07 -5.98 11.95
CA ARG A 508 -21.57 -4.64 12.36
C ARG A 508 -22.21 -3.83 11.23
N GLY A 509 -22.16 -4.33 9.99
CA GLY A 509 -22.74 -3.70 8.81
C GLY A 509 -21.85 -2.65 8.13
N TYR A 510 -21.00 -1.95 8.88
CA TYR A 510 -20.07 -0.93 8.36
C TYR A 510 -18.64 -1.14 8.88
N LEU A 511 -17.65 -0.68 8.12
CA LEU A 511 -16.23 -0.80 8.52
C LEU A 511 -15.89 0.07 9.73
N TRP A 512 -16.49 1.26 9.78
CA TRP A 512 -16.34 2.29 10.80
C TRP A 512 -17.75 2.66 11.29
N MET A 513 -17.97 2.81 12.60
CA MET A 513 -19.28 3.13 13.18
C MET A 513 -19.39 4.57 13.61
#